data_AF-A0A6J4G1H2-F1
#
_entry.id   AF-A0A6J4G1H2-F1
#
_cell.length_a   1.000
_cell.length_b   1.000
_cell.length_c   1.000
_cell.angle_alpha   90.00
_cell.angle_beta   90.00
_cell.angle_gamma   90.00
#
_symmetry.space_group_name_H-M   'P 1'
#
loop_
_entity.id
_entity.type
_entity.pdbx_description
1 polymer ?
#
loop_
_entity_poly.entity_id
_entity_poly.type
_entity_poly.pdbx_seq_one_letter_code
_entity_poly.pdbx_strand_id
1 'polypeptide(L)'
;MAAEISGDDVIRIRIDTASAVAEFLRQLAEQAAEGETVAPANPANRAIFREIAPFRLVEYGYVHEGLGDIEGAYLGFPDGTIYAVTEDVPEEAVDGLIAASPDDLQPVYVYILLARPHSPGTIDRFLKSLSGHVGKPLVGVYRDESGRMAAYGYDGDDPAAASAYREELEAAVVRSALEADRHPGKARVLRQYHARHDTLVKAYARVGFDYGHHLLEFAGAEDRDNFLAWTKMLCAWIYARPSSWEAFGFTQVMRPADPVTDPEPGALAVRLSPPVGAWQAFEGVNAATARRFEHAKAGADPAALERALELARDYWNYVTSTVAGVEGQAKALEESRRKRQLKRE
;
A
#
# COMPACT_ATOMS: atom_id res chain seq x y z
N MET A 1 24.55 -0.33 -33.48
CA MET A 1 24.31 0.47 -32.26
C MET A 1 22.91 0.16 -31.79
N ALA A 2 22.76 -0.58 -30.70
CA ALA A 2 21.44 -0.80 -30.11
C ALA A 2 20.97 0.54 -29.55
N ALA A 3 19.77 0.99 -29.94
CA ALA A 3 19.14 2.12 -29.28
C ALA A 3 18.97 1.74 -27.81
N GLU A 4 19.66 2.44 -26.91
CA GLU A 4 19.33 2.38 -25.49
C GLU A 4 17.86 2.76 -25.38
N ILE A 5 17.03 1.80 -24.96
CA ILE A 5 15.63 2.07 -24.67
C ILE A 5 15.65 3.10 -23.54
N SER A 6 15.22 4.34 -23.82
CA SER A 6 15.02 5.36 -22.79
C SER A 6 13.80 4.98 -21.95
N GLY A 7 13.97 3.98 -21.09
CA GLY A 7 12.94 3.54 -20.17
C GLY A 7 13.01 4.29 -18.85
N ASP A 8 11.85 4.47 -18.21
CA ASP A 8 11.80 4.87 -16.80
C ASP A 8 11.59 3.62 -15.94
N ASP A 9 12.25 3.56 -14.79
CA ASP A 9 12.09 2.51 -13.78
C ASP A 9 11.26 2.99 -12.58
N VAL A 10 10.72 4.22 -12.65
CA VAL A 10 9.80 4.78 -11.68
C VAL A 10 8.68 5.51 -12.39
N ILE A 11 7.43 5.26 -11.99
CA ILE A 11 6.29 6.07 -12.38
C ILE A 11 5.93 6.96 -11.19
N ARG A 12 5.77 8.27 -11.39
CA ARG A 12 5.26 9.17 -10.35
C ARG A 12 3.82 9.55 -10.67
N ILE A 13 2.94 9.54 -9.68
CA ILE A 13 1.56 10.02 -9.82
C ILE A 13 1.37 11.16 -8.83
N ARG A 14 0.95 12.33 -9.33
CA ARG A 14 0.64 13.48 -8.48
C ARG A 14 -0.74 13.32 -7.86
N ILE A 15 -0.81 13.51 -6.55
CA ILE A 15 -2.05 13.75 -5.80
C ILE A 15 -2.05 15.22 -5.40
N ASP A 16 -2.96 16.00 -6.01
CA ASP A 16 -3.13 17.42 -5.68
C ASP A 16 -3.98 17.56 -4.42
N THR A 17 -3.31 17.70 -3.28
CA THR A 17 -3.91 17.67 -1.94
C THR A 17 -4.81 18.87 -1.69
N ALA A 18 -4.49 20.04 -2.24
CA ALA A 18 -5.34 21.23 -2.17
C ALA A 18 -6.67 21.00 -2.89
N SER A 19 -6.63 20.51 -4.13
CA SER A 19 -7.83 20.16 -4.90
C SER A 19 -8.66 19.07 -4.20
N ALA A 20 -8.01 18.03 -3.68
CA ALA A 20 -8.66 16.96 -2.94
C ALA A 20 -9.43 17.44 -1.70
N VAL A 21 -8.79 18.30 -0.90
CA VAL A 21 -9.40 18.88 0.30
C VAL A 21 -10.56 19.80 -0.09
N ALA A 22 -10.38 20.65 -1.10
CA ALA A 22 -11.43 21.55 -1.59
C ALA A 22 -12.65 20.79 -2.12
N GLU A 23 -12.45 19.75 -2.91
CA GLU A 23 -13.54 18.90 -3.45
C GLU A 23 -14.30 18.22 -2.31
N PHE A 24 -13.58 17.66 -1.32
CA PHE A 24 -14.21 17.00 -0.19
C PHE A 24 -15.01 17.97 0.69
N LEU A 25 -14.48 19.16 0.95
CA LEU A 25 -15.19 20.20 1.68
C LEU A 25 -16.46 20.66 0.95
N ARG A 26 -16.40 20.78 -0.39
CA ARG A 26 -17.58 21.07 -1.21
C ARG A 26 -18.64 19.97 -1.09
N GLN A 27 -18.24 18.70 -1.19
CA GLN A 27 -19.15 17.56 -1.03
C GLN A 27 -19.80 17.54 0.34
N LEU A 28 -19.04 17.83 1.42
CA LEU A 28 -19.59 17.92 2.76
C LEU A 28 -20.59 19.08 2.92
N ALA A 29 -20.32 20.23 2.27
CA ALA A 29 -21.23 21.37 2.29
C ALA A 29 -22.55 21.06 1.55
N GLU A 30 -22.48 20.35 0.43
CA GLU A 30 -23.65 19.88 -0.32
C GLU A 30 -24.48 18.89 0.51
N GLN A 31 -23.84 17.90 1.12
CA GLN A 31 -24.52 16.93 2.01
C GLN A 31 -25.13 17.58 3.25
N ALA A 32 -24.46 18.59 3.82
CA ALA A 32 -25.00 19.36 4.93
C ALA A 32 -26.22 20.19 4.51
N ALA A 33 -26.24 20.73 3.29
CA ALA A 33 -27.39 21.45 2.74
C ALA A 33 -28.59 20.51 2.48
N GLU A 34 -28.33 19.24 2.19
CA GLU A 34 -29.34 18.18 2.05
C GLU A 34 -29.80 17.60 3.40
N GLY A 35 -29.14 18.01 4.50
CA GLY A 35 -29.49 17.60 5.88
C GLY A 35 -29.03 16.21 6.27
N GLU A 36 -28.10 15.62 5.52
CA GLU A 36 -27.77 14.20 5.61
C GLU A 36 -26.66 13.85 6.62
N THR A 37 -25.74 14.77 6.96
CA THR A 37 -24.54 14.38 7.74
C THR A 37 -23.98 15.46 8.68
N VAL A 38 -23.36 14.99 9.77
CA VAL A 38 -22.44 15.79 10.61
C VAL A 38 -21.05 15.67 10.02
N ALA A 39 -20.37 16.79 9.80
CA ALA A 39 -19.01 16.82 9.26
C ALA A 39 -18.03 16.02 10.16
N PRO A 40 -17.05 15.31 9.59
CA PRO A 40 -16.02 14.61 10.36
C PRO A 40 -15.18 15.61 11.18
N ALA A 41 -14.56 15.13 12.27
CA ALA A 41 -13.79 15.98 13.19
C ALA A 41 -12.59 16.68 12.50
N ASN A 42 -11.96 16.03 11.52
CA ASN A 42 -10.90 16.62 10.69
C ASN A 42 -11.17 16.32 9.20
N PRO A 43 -11.95 17.17 8.50
CA PRO A 43 -12.32 16.94 7.10
C PRO A 43 -11.14 16.94 6.14
N ALA A 44 -10.14 17.81 6.35
CA ALA A 44 -8.97 17.91 5.48
C ALA A 44 -8.10 16.65 5.55
N ASN A 45 -7.81 16.17 6.75
CA ASN A 45 -7.11 14.90 6.98
C ASN A 45 -7.85 13.74 6.31
N ARG A 46 -9.18 13.66 6.50
CA ARG A 46 -10.00 12.62 5.91
C ARG A 46 -9.99 12.65 4.37
N ALA A 47 -9.98 13.84 3.76
CA ALA A 47 -9.89 14.00 2.31
C ALA A 47 -8.59 13.38 1.77
N ILE A 48 -7.46 13.67 2.41
CA ILE A 48 -6.16 13.15 1.99
C ILE A 48 -6.12 11.63 2.13
N PHE A 49 -6.58 11.07 3.24
CA PHE A 49 -6.67 9.61 3.41
C PHE A 49 -7.57 8.95 2.37
N ARG A 50 -8.68 9.61 1.98
CA ARG A 50 -9.56 9.13 0.91
C ARG A 50 -8.86 9.11 -0.45
N GLU A 51 -8.03 10.12 -0.75
CA GLU A 51 -7.31 10.19 -2.02
C GLU A 51 -6.14 9.21 -2.14
N ILE A 52 -5.43 8.92 -1.04
CA ILE A 52 -4.32 7.95 -1.10
C ILE A 52 -4.80 6.49 -1.04
N ALA A 53 -6.00 6.23 -0.52
CA ALA A 53 -6.53 4.88 -0.30
C ALA A 53 -6.59 3.99 -1.56
N PRO A 54 -6.98 4.48 -2.76
CA PRO A 54 -7.02 3.65 -3.97
C PRO A 54 -5.66 3.09 -4.38
N PHE A 55 -4.56 3.80 -4.05
CA PHE A 55 -3.21 3.41 -4.45
C PHE A 55 -2.62 2.30 -3.59
N ARG A 56 -3.27 1.94 -2.48
CA ARG A 56 -2.87 0.82 -1.60
C ARG A 56 -2.83 -0.52 -2.33
N LEU A 57 -3.59 -0.66 -3.42
CA LEU A 57 -3.70 -1.92 -4.16
C LEU A 57 -2.78 -2.03 -5.39
N VAL A 58 -2.01 -0.99 -5.70
CA VAL A 58 -1.21 -0.90 -6.94
C VAL A 58 -0.15 -2.01 -7.03
N GLU A 59 0.38 -2.48 -5.89
CA GLU A 59 1.40 -3.54 -5.85
C GLU A 59 0.87 -4.93 -6.24
N TYR A 60 -0.45 -5.16 -6.17
CA TYR A 60 -1.04 -6.49 -6.38
C TYR A 60 -1.30 -6.83 -7.85
N GLY A 61 -0.70 -6.07 -8.78
CA GLY A 61 -0.59 -6.44 -10.19
C GLY A 61 -1.91 -6.45 -10.98
N TYR A 62 -2.98 -5.87 -10.45
CA TYR A 62 -4.31 -5.94 -11.08
C TYR A 62 -4.44 -5.12 -12.37
N VAL A 63 -3.52 -4.19 -12.63
CA VAL A 63 -3.86 -3.04 -13.48
C VAL A 63 -3.40 -3.16 -14.95
N HIS A 64 -2.29 -3.86 -15.26
CA HIS A 64 -1.87 -4.04 -16.67
C HIS A 64 -0.83 -5.16 -16.87
N GLU A 65 -1.11 -6.16 -17.70
CA GLU A 65 -0.20 -7.30 -17.95
C GLU A 65 1.15 -6.90 -18.59
N GLY A 66 1.16 -5.83 -19.38
CA GLY A 66 2.37 -5.37 -20.09
C GLY A 66 3.43 -4.67 -19.25
N LEU A 67 3.13 -4.24 -18.02
CA LEU A 67 4.09 -3.53 -17.16
C LEU A 67 5.02 -4.51 -16.42
N GLY A 68 4.66 -5.78 -16.29
CA GLY A 68 5.46 -6.76 -15.56
C GLY A 68 5.54 -6.45 -14.05
N ASP A 69 6.64 -6.83 -13.43
CA ASP A 69 6.82 -6.82 -11.98
C ASP A 69 7.01 -5.39 -11.43
N ILE A 70 6.22 -5.05 -10.41
CA ILE A 70 6.38 -3.84 -9.59
C ILE A 70 7.14 -4.25 -8.32
N GLU A 71 8.22 -3.54 -7.99
CA GLU A 71 9.01 -3.79 -6.78
C GLU A 71 8.34 -3.22 -5.52
N GLY A 72 7.61 -2.12 -5.68
CA GLY A 72 6.83 -1.51 -4.61
C GLY A 72 6.20 -0.20 -5.07
N ALA A 73 5.21 0.26 -4.33
CA ALA A 73 4.62 1.57 -4.49
C ALA A 73 4.75 2.35 -3.18
N TYR A 74 5.08 3.64 -3.28
CA TYR A 74 5.41 4.46 -2.13
C TYR A 74 4.72 5.81 -2.20
N LEU A 75 4.25 6.32 -1.06
CA LEU A 75 3.77 7.69 -0.89
C LEU A 75 4.94 8.55 -0.42
N GLY A 76 5.29 9.58 -1.19
CA GLY A 76 6.23 10.60 -0.74
C GLY A 76 5.55 11.91 -0.41
N PHE A 77 5.84 12.38 0.79
CA PHE A 77 5.37 13.62 1.35
C PHE A 77 6.33 14.77 1.01
N PRO A 78 5.86 16.03 1.05
CA PRO A 78 6.67 17.19 0.68
C PRO A 78 7.89 17.42 1.57
N ASP A 79 7.86 16.96 2.82
CA ASP A 79 8.98 16.97 3.76
C ASP A 79 10.09 15.96 3.37
N GLY A 80 9.85 15.14 2.35
CA GLY A 80 10.76 14.11 1.87
C GLY A 80 10.58 12.75 2.53
N THR A 81 9.60 12.61 3.44
CA THR A 81 9.26 11.34 4.09
C THR A 81 8.59 10.41 3.09
N ILE A 82 8.98 9.14 3.10
CA ILE A 82 8.43 8.09 2.24
C ILE A 82 7.76 7.00 3.08
N TYR A 83 6.54 6.64 2.72
CA TYR A 83 5.78 5.50 3.25
C TYR A 83 5.56 4.49 2.12
N ALA A 84 5.61 3.19 2.37
CA ALA A 84 5.07 2.25 1.39
C ALA A 84 3.54 2.39 1.34
N VAL A 85 2.91 2.20 0.17
CA VAL A 85 1.45 2.30 0.06
C VAL A 85 0.72 1.23 0.89
N THR A 86 1.41 0.14 1.25
CA THR A 86 0.86 -0.91 2.10
C THR A 86 0.83 -0.52 3.58
N GLU A 87 1.74 0.38 3.99
CA GLU A 87 1.84 0.84 5.36
C GLU A 87 0.69 1.78 5.72
N ASP A 88 0.28 1.73 6.99
CA ASP A 88 -0.60 2.78 7.52
C ASP A 88 0.22 4.05 7.70
N VAL A 89 -0.11 5.07 6.91
CA VAL A 89 0.43 6.42 7.05
C VAL A 89 -0.04 6.99 8.40
N PRO A 90 0.88 7.39 9.31
CA PRO A 90 0.54 7.98 10.59
C PRO A 90 -0.30 9.25 10.40
N GLU A 91 -1.25 9.47 11.31
CA GLU A 91 -2.11 10.65 11.27
C GLU A 91 -1.27 11.93 11.36
N GLU A 92 -0.18 11.92 12.14
CA GLU A 92 0.74 13.05 12.32
C GLU A 92 1.44 13.47 11.03
N ALA A 93 1.67 12.53 10.10
CA ALA A 93 2.28 12.82 8.81
C ALA A 93 1.30 13.59 7.90
N VAL A 94 0.02 13.23 7.96
CA VAL A 94 -1.04 13.94 7.25
C VAL A 94 -1.36 15.27 7.94
N ASP A 95 -1.35 15.30 9.27
CA ASP A 95 -1.55 16.52 10.05
C ASP A 95 -0.44 17.55 9.81
N GLY A 96 0.81 17.10 9.70
CA GLY A 96 1.93 17.96 9.31
C GLY A 96 1.77 18.57 7.92
N LEU A 97 1.13 17.84 7.00
CA LEU A 97 0.81 18.32 5.66
C LEU A 97 -0.30 19.38 5.66
N ILE A 98 -1.33 19.21 6.48
CA ILE A 98 -2.48 20.15 6.61
C ILE A 98 -2.27 21.27 7.63
N ALA A 99 -1.13 21.30 8.31
CA ALA A 99 -0.77 22.42 9.20
C ALA A 99 -0.56 23.74 8.41
N ALA A 100 -0.35 23.65 7.10
CA ALA A 100 -0.36 24.78 6.18
C ALA A 100 -1.80 25.25 5.88
N SER A 101 -1.95 26.42 5.25
CA SER A 101 -3.26 26.86 4.77
C SER A 101 -3.83 25.84 3.76
N PRO A 102 -5.13 25.49 3.81
CA PRO A 102 -5.76 24.57 2.85
C PRO A 102 -5.57 24.98 1.38
N ASP A 103 -5.38 26.27 1.12
CA ASP A 103 -5.19 26.83 -0.22
C ASP A 103 -3.75 26.67 -0.75
N ASP A 104 -2.81 26.22 0.09
CA ASP A 104 -1.38 26.08 -0.24
C ASP A 104 -0.84 24.69 0.17
N LEU A 105 -1.70 23.67 0.14
CA LEU A 105 -1.28 22.30 0.43
C LEU A 105 -0.36 21.78 -0.68
N GLN A 106 0.81 21.32 -0.27
CA GLN A 106 1.79 20.74 -1.18
C GLN A 106 1.35 19.34 -1.65
N PRO A 107 1.65 18.94 -2.90
CA PRO A 107 1.21 17.67 -3.43
C PRO A 107 1.88 16.48 -2.75
N VAL A 108 1.16 15.37 -2.68
CA VAL A 108 1.74 14.04 -2.36
C VAL A 108 2.00 13.31 -3.67
N TYR A 109 3.08 12.55 -3.72
CA TYR A 109 3.42 11.75 -4.90
C TYR A 109 3.37 10.25 -4.61
N VAL A 110 2.73 9.49 -5.47
CA VAL A 110 2.85 8.02 -5.49
C VAL A 110 4.01 7.66 -6.41
N TYR A 111 5.01 6.95 -5.90
CA TYR A 111 6.15 6.41 -6.65
C TYR A 111 5.96 4.91 -6.84
N ILE A 112 5.70 4.47 -8.07
CA ILE A 112 5.62 3.06 -8.43
C ILE A 112 6.98 2.65 -8.99
N LEU A 113 7.70 1.79 -8.26
CA LEU A 113 9.02 1.32 -8.65
C LEU A 113 8.90 0.05 -9.50
N LEU A 114 9.46 0.09 -10.69
CA LEU A 114 9.40 -1.01 -11.65
C LEU A 114 10.63 -1.90 -11.50
N ALA A 115 10.48 -3.21 -11.66
CA ALA A 115 11.60 -4.16 -11.59
C ALA A 115 12.65 -3.93 -12.68
N ARG A 116 12.22 -3.36 -13.81
CA ARG A 116 13.09 -2.97 -14.94
C ARG A 116 12.56 -1.69 -15.57
N PRO A 117 13.38 -0.95 -16.32
CA PRO A 117 12.88 0.20 -17.08
C PRO A 117 11.84 -0.19 -18.14
N HIS A 118 10.79 0.61 -18.30
CA HIS A 118 9.74 0.42 -19.29
C HIS A 118 9.65 1.60 -20.26
N SER A 119 9.26 1.31 -21.51
CA SER A 119 9.06 2.35 -22.51
C SER A 119 7.90 3.29 -22.14
N PRO A 120 7.96 4.56 -22.57
CA PRO A 120 6.91 5.55 -22.32
C PRO A 120 5.50 5.05 -22.69
N GLY A 121 5.35 4.42 -23.86
CA GLY A 121 4.05 3.89 -24.31
C GLY A 121 3.51 2.70 -23.50
N THR A 122 4.35 1.98 -22.76
CA THR A 122 3.89 0.94 -21.83
C THR A 122 3.42 1.55 -20.52
N ILE A 123 4.14 2.55 -20.01
CA ILE A 123 3.75 3.32 -18.83
C ILE A 123 2.43 4.06 -19.08
N ASP A 124 2.29 4.67 -20.25
CA ASP A 124 1.08 5.37 -20.70
C ASP A 124 -0.17 4.49 -20.63
N ARG A 125 -0.12 3.31 -21.25
CA ARG A 125 -1.24 2.35 -21.20
C ARG A 125 -1.57 1.89 -19.78
N PHE A 126 -0.54 1.65 -18.96
CA PHE A 126 -0.75 1.29 -17.56
C PHE A 126 -1.46 2.40 -16.78
N LEU A 127 -1.03 3.66 -16.93
CA LEU A 127 -1.64 4.79 -16.23
C LEU A 127 -3.07 5.06 -16.70
N LYS A 128 -3.35 4.84 -17.99
CA LYS A 128 -4.73 4.87 -18.51
C LYS A 128 -5.60 3.78 -17.84
N SER A 129 -5.13 2.53 -17.80
CA SER A 129 -5.85 1.45 -17.10
C SER A 129 -5.99 1.73 -15.60
N LEU A 130 -4.98 2.31 -14.96
CA LEU A 130 -5.02 2.70 -13.55
C LEU A 130 -6.06 3.78 -13.29
N SER A 131 -6.13 4.81 -14.15
CA SER A 131 -7.12 5.88 -14.02
C SER A 131 -8.55 5.34 -14.14
N GLY A 132 -8.80 4.44 -15.10
CA GLY A 132 -10.07 3.73 -15.22
C GLY A 132 -10.41 2.88 -13.98
N HIS A 133 -9.43 2.18 -13.41
CA HIS A 133 -9.63 1.36 -12.22
C HIS A 133 -9.90 2.17 -10.95
N VAL A 134 -9.15 3.25 -10.74
CA VAL A 134 -9.35 4.19 -9.62
C VAL A 134 -10.66 4.96 -9.78
N GLY A 135 -11.16 5.09 -11.01
CA GLY A 135 -12.37 5.85 -11.34
C GLY A 135 -12.17 7.35 -11.26
N LYS A 136 -10.92 7.84 -11.37
CA LYS A 136 -10.56 9.25 -11.28
C LYS A 136 -9.45 9.62 -12.27
N PRO A 137 -9.40 10.88 -12.71
CA PRO A 137 -8.27 11.38 -13.50
C PRO A 137 -6.95 11.26 -12.73
N LEU A 138 -5.87 10.95 -13.43
CA LEU A 138 -4.52 10.85 -12.87
C LEU A 138 -3.55 11.76 -13.62
N VAL A 139 -2.55 12.29 -12.91
CA VAL A 139 -1.40 12.96 -13.54
C VAL A 139 -0.16 12.11 -13.29
N GLY A 140 0.36 11.51 -14.37
CA GLY A 140 1.57 10.72 -14.35
C GLY A 140 2.79 11.53 -14.77
N VAL A 141 3.93 11.28 -14.13
CA VAL A 141 5.22 11.89 -14.46
C VAL A 141 6.25 10.77 -14.63
N TYR A 142 6.82 10.68 -15.83
CA TYR A 142 7.80 9.67 -16.21
C TYR A 142 8.65 10.16 -17.39
N ARG A 143 9.73 9.44 -17.72
CA ARG A 143 10.58 9.79 -18.86
C ARG A 143 9.88 9.57 -20.20
N ASP A 144 9.96 10.55 -21.09
CA ASP A 144 9.48 10.48 -22.46
C ASP A 144 10.43 9.70 -23.40
N GLU A 145 10.10 9.64 -24.69
CA GLU A 145 10.93 8.98 -25.71
C GLU A 145 12.32 9.61 -25.90
N SER A 146 12.52 10.84 -25.42
CA SER A 146 13.81 11.53 -25.40
C SER A 146 14.58 11.34 -24.10
N GLY A 147 14.01 10.58 -23.15
CA GLY A 147 14.57 10.34 -21.82
C GLY A 147 14.39 11.52 -20.85
N ARG A 148 13.63 12.55 -21.23
CA ARG A 148 13.36 13.73 -20.39
C ARG A 148 12.14 13.47 -19.52
N MET A 149 12.13 14.01 -18.30
CA MET A 149 10.95 13.93 -17.46
C MET A 149 9.82 14.75 -18.07
N ALA A 150 8.64 14.15 -18.19
CA ALA A 150 7.44 14.79 -18.71
C ALA A 150 6.22 14.39 -17.89
N ALA A 151 5.19 15.24 -17.88
CA ALA A 151 3.94 15.02 -17.20
C ALA A 151 2.80 14.83 -18.20
N TYR A 152 1.90 13.90 -17.90
CA TYR A 152 0.78 13.52 -18.77
C TYR A 152 -0.48 13.33 -17.93
N GLY A 153 -1.61 13.82 -18.45
CA GLY A 153 -2.93 13.65 -17.83
C GLY A 153 -3.62 12.44 -18.41
N TYR A 154 -4.30 11.68 -17.54
CA TYR A 154 -5.07 10.50 -17.88
C TYR A 154 -6.48 10.70 -17.39
N ASP A 155 -7.45 10.75 -18.30
CA ASP A 155 -8.86 10.67 -17.99
C ASP A 155 -9.32 9.21 -17.95
N GLY A 156 -10.17 8.88 -16.98
CA GLY A 156 -10.80 7.56 -16.92
C GLY A 156 -11.72 7.34 -18.12
N ASP A 157 -12.22 6.12 -18.29
CA ASP A 157 -13.04 5.73 -19.46
C ASP A 157 -14.44 6.39 -19.51
N ASP A 158 -14.80 7.28 -18.57
CA ASP A 158 -16.05 8.05 -18.57
C ASP A 158 -15.87 9.44 -19.23
N PRO A 159 -16.41 9.65 -20.44
CA PRO A 159 -16.28 10.92 -21.17
C PRO A 159 -16.95 12.11 -20.47
N ALA A 160 -17.98 11.86 -19.66
CA ALA A 160 -18.71 12.92 -18.96
C ALA A 160 -17.90 13.45 -17.76
N ALA A 161 -17.29 12.53 -16.99
CA ALA A 161 -16.34 12.88 -15.95
C ALA A 161 -15.09 13.56 -16.54
N ALA A 162 -14.56 13.06 -17.66
CA ALA A 162 -13.38 13.62 -18.32
C ALA A 162 -13.54 15.09 -18.72
N SER A 163 -14.75 15.51 -19.13
CA SER A 163 -15.02 16.90 -19.47
C SER A 163 -15.12 17.82 -18.25
N ALA A 164 -15.53 17.31 -17.09
CA ALA A 164 -15.69 18.10 -15.86
C ALA A 164 -14.34 18.44 -15.22
N TYR A 165 -13.35 17.55 -15.34
CA TYR A 165 -12.03 17.70 -14.72
C TYR A 165 -10.94 18.23 -15.67
N ARG A 166 -11.29 18.60 -16.91
CA ARG A 166 -10.28 18.90 -17.95
C ARG A 166 -9.36 20.06 -17.58
N GLU A 167 -9.92 21.20 -17.16
CA GLU A 167 -9.13 22.39 -16.82
C GLU A 167 -8.23 22.14 -15.60
N GLU A 168 -8.75 21.43 -14.60
CA GLU A 168 -7.99 21.05 -13.39
C GLU A 168 -6.86 20.08 -13.72
N LEU A 169 -7.13 19.09 -14.59
CA LEU A 169 -6.16 18.11 -15.04
C LEU A 169 -5.03 18.78 -15.85
N GLU A 170 -5.37 19.67 -16.77
CA GLU A 170 -4.39 20.45 -17.54
C GLU A 170 -3.51 21.30 -16.61
N ALA A 171 -4.11 22.00 -15.64
CA ALA A 171 -3.36 22.78 -14.67
C ALA A 171 -2.42 21.92 -13.80
N ALA A 172 -2.88 20.73 -13.39
CA ALA A 172 -2.08 19.78 -12.62
C ALA A 172 -0.93 19.16 -13.44
N VAL A 173 -1.12 18.94 -14.75
CA VAL A 173 -0.06 18.54 -15.69
C VAL A 173 1.00 19.63 -15.80
N VAL A 174 0.60 20.89 -15.95
CA VAL A 174 1.54 22.02 -16.00
C VAL A 174 2.33 22.13 -14.70
N ARG A 175 1.68 22.05 -13.53
CA ARG A 175 2.38 22.06 -12.23
C ARG A 175 3.39 20.92 -12.12
N SER A 176 2.97 19.70 -12.48
CA SER A 176 3.85 18.52 -12.48
C SER A 176 5.05 18.68 -13.42
N ALA A 177 4.86 19.27 -14.60
CA ALA A 177 5.93 19.52 -15.55
C ALA A 177 6.98 20.50 -14.99
N LEU A 178 6.55 21.51 -14.22
CA LEU A 178 7.46 22.46 -13.55
C LEU A 178 8.24 21.81 -12.40
N GLU A 179 7.70 20.74 -11.81
CA GLU A 179 8.32 19.97 -10.73
C GLU A 179 9.16 18.78 -11.24
N ALA A 180 9.11 18.50 -12.55
CA ALA A 180 9.60 17.26 -13.16
C ALA A 180 11.07 16.94 -12.83
N ASP A 181 11.95 17.96 -12.80
CA ASP A 181 13.37 17.81 -12.49
C ASP A 181 13.68 17.56 -11.00
N ARG A 182 12.68 17.71 -10.12
CA ARG A 182 12.83 17.53 -8.67
C ARG A 182 12.51 16.11 -8.21
N HIS A 183 11.91 15.29 -9.07
CA HIS A 183 11.46 13.96 -8.65
C HIS A 183 12.63 13.01 -8.38
N PRO A 184 12.60 12.28 -7.25
CA PRO A 184 13.59 11.26 -6.96
C PRO A 184 13.52 10.12 -7.99
N GLY A 185 14.68 9.60 -8.38
CA GLY A 185 14.80 8.30 -9.06
C GLY A 185 14.65 7.14 -8.08
N LYS A 186 14.54 5.92 -8.62
CA LYS A 186 14.30 4.67 -7.86
C LYS A 186 15.20 4.53 -6.63
N ALA A 187 16.51 4.64 -6.84
CA ALA A 187 17.51 4.52 -5.79
C ALA A 187 17.33 5.57 -4.68
N ARG A 188 16.85 6.78 -5.00
CA ARG A 188 16.62 7.82 -4.00
C ARG A 188 15.36 7.54 -3.18
N VAL A 189 14.27 7.10 -3.82
CA VAL A 189 13.04 6.67 -3.12
C VAL A 189 13.36 5.54 -2.14
N LEU A 190 14.02 4.48 -2.61
CA LEU A 190 14.42 3.36 -1.75
C LEU A 190 15.34 3.80 -0.61
N ARG A 191 16.33 4.66 -0.87
CA ARG A 191 17.18 5.20 0.21
C ARG A 191 16.40 6.01 1.24
N GLN A 192 15.43 6.84 0.83
CA GLN A 192 14.65 7.64 1.77
C GLN A 192 13.72 6.75 2.60
N TYR A 193 13.08 5.77 1.95
CA TYR A 193 12.32 4.72 2.64
C TYR A 193 13.23 3.97 3.63
N HIS A 194 14.34 3.39 3.18
CA HIS A 194 15.27 2.66 4.04
C HIS A 194 15.91 3.51 5.13
N ALA A 195 16.27 4.77 4.89
CA ALA A 195 16.82 5.64 5.93
C ALA A 195 15.87 5.82 7.11
N ARG A 196 14.55 5.83 6.84
CA ARG A 196 13.55 5.77 7.90
C ARG A 196 13.64 4.43 8.63
N HIS A 197 13.66 3.31 7.91
CA HIS A 197 13.71 1.96 8.49
C HIS A 197 15.05 1.56 9.14
N ASP A 198 16.18 2.13 8.74
CA ASP A 198 17.54 1.83 9.22
C ASP A 198 17.75 2.33 10.66
N THR A 199 16.93 3.27 11.11
CA THR A 199 16.87 3.70 12.51
C THR A 199 15.98 2.81 13.39
N LEU A 200 15.30 1.82 12.80
CA LEU A 200 14.18 1.09 13.41
C LEU A 200 14.53 -0.39 13.52
N VAL A 201 15.55 -0.68 14.35
CA VAL A 201 15.91 -2.03 14.84
C VAL A 201 14.84 -2.51 15.84
N LYS A 202 13.60 -2.66 15.38
CA LYS A 202 12.53 -3.27 16.18
C LYS A 202 11.88 -4.39 15.38
N ALA A 203 11.76 -5.54 16.02
CA ALA A 203 11.27 -6.77 15.43
C ALA A 203 9.73 -6.82 15.46
N TYR A 204 9.04 -5.72 15.10
CA TYR A 204 7.58 -5.69 15.09
C TYR A 204 7.00 -5.74 13.67
N ALA A 205 5.86 -6.40 13.51
CA ALA A 205 5.04 -6.35 12.31
C ALA A 205 3.57 -6.15 12.68
N ARG A 206 2.75 -5.73 11.74
CA ARG A 206 1.30 -5.64 11.88
C ARG A 206 0.66 -6.55 10.84
N VAL A 207 -0.24 -7.41 11.29
CA VAL A 207 -1.05 -8.27 10.42
C VAL A 207 -2.52 -7.93 10.58
N GLY A 208 -3.28 -7.98 9.49
CA GLY A 208 -4.72 -7.74 9.51
C GLY A 208 -5.53 -9.00 9.21
N PHE A 209 -6.39 -9.40 10.14
CA PHE A 209 -7.41 -10.44 9.97
C PHE A 209 -8.59 -10.15 10.93
N ASP A 210 -9.75 -10.77 10.69
CA ASP A 210 -10.99 -10.57 11.48
C ASP A 210 -11.36 -9.08 11.70
N TYR A 211 -11.11 -8.24 10.68
CA TYR A 211 -11.30 -6.78 10.71
C TYR A 211 -10.46 -6.03 11.78
N GLY A 212 -9.48 -6.70 12.40
CA GLY A 212 -8.54 -6.12 13.35
C GLY A 212 -7.14 -5.89 12.78
N HIS A 213 -6.33 -5.10 13.49
CA HIS A 213 -4.90 -4.98 13.28
C HIS A 213 -4.17 -5.51 14.51
N HIS A 214 -3.33 -6.52 14.30
CA HIS A 214 -2.63 -7.21 15.38
C HIS A 214 -1.14 -6.88 15.30
N LEU A 215 -0.60 -6.39 16.41
CA LEU A 215 0.82 -6.11 16.56
C LEU A 215 1.55 -7.40 16.93
N LEU A 216 2.57 -7.74 16.15
CA LEU A 216 3.38 -8.93 16.29
C LEU A 216 4.79 -8.55 16.69
N GLU A 217 5.42 -9.34 17.56
CA GLU A 217 6.80 -9.20 17.99
C GLU A 217 7.61 -10.46 17.62
N PHE A 218 8.79 -10.26 17.03
CA PHE A 218 9.71 -11.30 16.61
C PHE A 218 11.01 -11.22 17.44
N ALA A 219 11.84 -12.27 17.40
CA ALA A 219 13.10 -12.26 18.14
C ALA A 219 14.15 -11.32 17.53
N GLY A 220 14.04 -11.05 16.22
CA GLY A 220 14.93 -10.15 15.50
C GLY A 220 14.32 -9.64 14.20
N ALA A 221 15.02 -8.69 13.57
CA ALA A 221 14.62 -8.11 12.29
C ALA A 221 14.54 -9.17 11.18
N GLU A 222 15.46 -10.14 11.15
CA GLU A 222 15.46 -11.23 10.18
C GLU A 222 14.20 -12.09 10.27
N ASP A 223 13.76 -12.45 11.48
CA ASP A 223 12.55 -13.23 11.71
C ASP A 223 11.29 -12.47 11.28
N ARG A 224 11.22 -11.18 11.60
CA ARG A 224 10.17 -10.27 11.14
C ARG A 224 10.16 -10.23 9.61
N ASP A 225 11.30 -10.03 8.97
CA ASP A 225 11.40 -9.87 7.51
C ASP A 225 11.02 -11.17 6.78
N ASN A 226 11.38 -12.33 7.35
CA ASN A 226 10.92 -13.64 6.88
C ASN A 226 9.39 -13.76 6.93
N PHE A 227 8.77 -13.30 8.02
CA PHE A 227 7.31 -13.26 8.15
C PHE A 227 6.65 -12.29 7.15
N LEU A 228 7.20 -11.09 6.99
CA LEU A 228 6.71 -10.11 6.02
C LEU A 228 6.77 -10.65 4.58
N ALA A 229 7.91 -11.25 4.20
CA ALA A 229 8.05 -11.89 2.89
C ALA A 229 7.04 -13.02 2.69
N TRP A 230 6.86 -13.87 3.70
CA TRP A 230 5.90 -14.97 3.67
C TRP A 230 4.46 -14.49 3.46
N THR A 231 4.00 -13.49 4.22
CA THR A 231 2.63 -12.96 4.09
C THR A 231 2.41 -12.29 2.73
N LYS A 232 3.39 -11.55 2.21
CA LYS A 232 3.33 -10.96 0.86
C LYS A 232 3.14 -12.02 -0.21
N MET A 233 3.93 -13.08 -0.15
CA MET A 233 3.87 -14.19 -1.09
C MET A 233 2.57 -14.99 -0.98
N LEU A 234 2.06 -15.23 0.24
CA LEU A 234 0.78 -15.90 0.45
C LEU A 234 -0.38 -15.09 -0.16
N CYS A 235 -0.46 -13.79 0.14
CA CYS A 235 -1.50 -12.91 -0.41
C CYS A 235 -1.43 -12.84 -1.93
N ALA A 236 -0.23 -12.63 -2.47
CA ALA A 236 0.04 -12.66 -3.91
C ALA A 236 -0.49 -13.94 -4.57
N TRP A 237 -0.25 -15.09 -3.94
CA TRP A 237 -0.68 -16.38 -4.45
C TRP A 237 -2.21 -16.57 -4.38
N ILE A 238 -2.83 -16.20 -3.27
CA ILE A 238 -4.29 -16.26 -3.09
C ILE A 238 -4.97 -15.37 -4.14
N TYR A 239 -4.54 -14.11 -4.27
CA TYR A 239 -5.18 -13.13 -5.17
C TYR A 239 -4.89 -13.37 -6.66
N ALA A 240 -3.85 -14.12 -7.00
CA ALA A 240 -3.59 -14.51 -8.39
C ALA A 240 -4.57 -15.57 -8.92
N ARG A 241 -5.40 -16.18 -8.06
CA ARG A 241 -6.29 -17.29 -8.43
C ARG A 241 -7.75 -16.85 -8.48
N PRO A 242 -8.58 -17.48 -9.33
CA PRO A 242 -10.02 -17.22 -9.41
C PRO A 242 -10.81 -17.83 -8.22
N SER A 243 -10.15 -18.06 -7.08
CA SER A 243 -10.71 -18.71 -5.91
C SER A 243 -10.50 -17.84 -4.68
N SER A 244 -11.45 -17.87 -3.75
CA SER A 244 -11.35 -17.11 -2.51
C SER A 244 -10.39 -17.79 -1.52
N TRP A 245 -9.92 -17.07 -0.51
CA TRP A 245 -9.02 -17.59 0.52
C TRP A 245 -9.66 -18.75 1.31
N GLU A 246 -10.99 -18.75 1.45
CA GLU A 246 -11.76 -19.84 2.07
C GLU A 246 -11.60 -21.16 1.32
N ALA A 247 -11.55 -21.11 -0.02
CA ALA A 247 -11.41 -22.31 -0.85
C ALA A 247 -10.06 -23.01 -0.62
N PHE A 248 -9.07 -22.28 -0.08
CA PHE A 248 -7.77 -22.82 0.27
C PHE A 248 -7.62 -23.17 1.75
N GLY A 249 -8.66 -22.97 2.56
CA GLY A 249 -8.70 -23.32 3.98
C GLY A 249 -7.98 -22.33 4.89
N PHE A 250 -7.78 -21.08 4.45
CA PHE A 250 -7.30 -20.01 5.31
C PHE A 250 -8.45 -19.36 6.07
N THR A 251 -8.17 -18.78 7.23
CA THR A 251 -9.03 -17.75 7.85
C THR A 251 -8.65 -16.38 7.27
N GLN A 252 -9.58 -15.42 7.26
CA GLN A 252 -9.55 -14.19 6.47
C GLN A 252 -8.15 -13.52 6.39
N VAL A 253 -7.44 -13.67 5.26
CA VAL A 253 -6.20 -12.93 4.98
C VAL A 253 -6.58 -11.69 4.17
N MET A 254 -6.54 -10.53 4.82
CA MET A 254 -7.02 -9.27 4.21
C MET A 254 -5.93 -8.52 3.45
N ARG A 255 -4.69 -8.59 3.95
CA ARG A 255 -3.51 -7.95 3.35
C ARG A 255 -2.22 -8.62 3.87
N PRO A 256 -1.11 -8.51 3.15
CA PRO A 256 0.21 -8.82 3.70
C PRO A 256 0.47 -8.07 5.00
N ALA A 257 1.33 -8.63 5.84
CA ALA A 257 1.78 -7.91 7.03
C ALA A 257 2.73 -6.77 6.65
N ASP A 258 2.72 -5.73 7.47
CA ASP A 258 3.57 -4.54 7.31
C ASP A 258 4.58 -4.45 8.47
N PRO A 259 5.80 -3.95 8.24
CA PRO A 259 6.71 -3.65 9.33
C PRO A 259 6.10 -2.58 10.25
N VAL A 260 6.27 -2.74 11.55
CA VAL A 260 5.92 -1.70 12.53
C VAL A 260 7.19 -1.22 13.18
N THR A 261 7.40 0.08 13.12
CA THR A 261 8.63 0.71 13.56
C THR A 261 8.47 1.41 14.89
N ASP A 262 7.29 1.97 15.15
CA ASP A 262 6.93 2.50 16.46
C ASP A 262 5.51 2.08 16.83
N PRO A 263 5.36 0.98 17.59
CA PRO A 263 4.03 0.58 18.06
C PRO A 263 3.48 1.61 19.04
N GLU A 264 2.17 1.83 18.98
CA GLU A 264 1.48 2.75 19.90
C GLU A 264 1.81 2.41 21.36
N PRO A 265 2.05 3.41 22.23
CA PRO A 265 2.31 3.17 23.64
C PRO A 265 1.16 2.37 24.29
N GLY A 266 1.48 1.19 24.82
CA GLY A 266 0.49 0.30 25.42
C GLY A 266 -0.19 -0.67 24.45
N ALA A 267 0.17 -0.66 23.16
CA ALA A 267 -0.25 -1.68 22.21
C ALA A 267 0.20 -3.07 22.68
N LEU A 268 -0.72 -4.03 22.61
CA LEU A 268 -0.44 -5.42 22.94
C LEU A 268 0.32 -6.07 21.78
N ALA A 269 1.62 -6.31 21.97
CA ALA A 269 2.42 -7.05 21.02
C ALA A 269 2.35 -8.57 21.30
N VAL A 270 2.06 -9.35 20.26
CA VAL A 270 1.98 -10.82 20.32
C VAL A 270 3.28 -11.41 19.80
N ARG A 271 4.01 -12.14 20.65
CA ARG A 271 5.25 -12.76 20.23
C ARG A 271 5.00 -13.96 19.31
N LEU A 272 5.64 -13.97 18.15
CA LEU A 272 5.57 -15.05 17.16
C LEU A 272 6.95 -15.57 16.78
N SER A 273 6.97 -16.86 16.42
CA SER A 273 8.09 -17.47 15.70
C SER A 273 7.94 -17.23 14.20
N PRO A 274 9.03 -16.99 13.44
CA PRO A 274 8.95 -16.86 11.98
C PRO A 274 8.48 -18.17 11.31
N PRO A 275 8.00 -18.10 10.06
CA PRO A 275 7.62 -19.29 9.32
C PRO A 275 8.86 -20.14 8.99
N VAL A 276 8.82 -21.45 9.28
CA VAL A 276 9.92 -22.39 9.02
C VAL A 276 9.59 -23.26 7.81
N GLY A 277 10.48 -23.33 6.82
CA GLY A 277 10.42 -24.35 5.75
C GLY A 277 9.64 -23.95 4.48
N ALA A 278 8.94 -24.93 3.88
CA ALA A 278 8.61 -25.06 2.45
C ALA A 278 7.81 -23.94 1.77
N TRP A 279 7.57 -22.81 2.42
CA TRP A 279 6.96 -21.66 1.76
C TRP A 279 7.86 -21.09 0.65
N GLN A 280 9.18 -21.29 0.75
CA GLN A 280 10.11 -21.03 -0.36
C GLN A 280 9.76 -21.82 -1.64
N ALA A 281 8.97 -22.90 -1.55
CA ALA A 281 8.50 -23.66 -2.71
C ALA A 281 7.44 -22.92 -3.54
N PHE A 282 6.84 -21.85 -2.99
CA PHE A 282 5.95 -20.96 -3.75
C PHE A 282 6.70 -20.00 -4.68
N GLU A 283 8.05 -19.95 -4.61
CA GLU A 283 8.97 -19.16 -5.45
C GLU A 283 8.35 -17.86 -5.99
N GLY A 284 8.19 -16.87 -5.10
CA GLY A 284 7.72 -15.56 -5.51
C GLY A 284 8.13 -14.47 -4.52
N VAL A 285 8.82 -13.45 -5.02
CA VAL A 285 9.17 -12.24 -4.24
C VAL A 285 8.07 -11.18 -4.32
N ASN A 286 7.09 -11.33 -5.22
CA ASN A 286 5.98 -10.39 -5.42
C ASN A 286 4.76 -11.04 -6.13
N ALA A 287 3.66 -10.28 -6.22
CA ALA A 287 2.41 -10.68 -6.89
C ALA A 287 2.57 -11.08 -8.37
N ALA A 288 3.54 -10.51 -9.07
CA ALA A 288 3.79 -10.80 -10.47
C ALA A 288 4.50 -12.16 -10.67
N THR A 289 5.41 -12.54 -9.76
CA THR A 289 6.01 -13.88 -9.73
C THR A 289 5.02 -14.97 -9.33
N ALA A 290 4.00 -14.65 -8.53
CA ALA A 290 2.91 -15.59 -8.21
C ALA A 290 2.06 -15.98 -9.44
N ARG A 291 2.03 -15.17 -10.50
CA ARG A 291 1.40 -15.55 -11.78
C ARG A 291 2.18 -16.60 -12.56
N ARG A 292 3.50 -16.71 -12.32
CA ARG A 292 4.37 -17.76 -12.90
C ARG A 292 4.47 -18.99 -12.00
N PHE A 293 3.55 -19.14 -11.04
CA PHE A 293 3.54 -20.25 -10.09
C PHE A 293 3.53 -21.63 -10.77
N GLU A 294 2.92 -21.76 -11.95
CA GLU A 294 2.98 -22.97 -12.79
C GLU A 294 4.42 -23.42 -13.13
N HIS A 295 5.40 -22.51 -13.05
CA HIS A 295 6.83 -22.78 -13.20
C HIS A 295 7.58 -22.88 -11.86
N ALA A 296 6.94 -22.54 -10.74
CA ALA A 296 7.50 -22.72 -9.40
C ALA A 296 7.52 -24.20 -9.02
N LYS A 297 8.45 -24.58 -8.13
CA LYS A 297 8.59 -25.97 -7.66
C LYS A 297 7.27 -26.56 -7.10
N ALA A 298 6.43 -25.75 -6.47
CA ALA A 298 5.12 -26.17 -5.99
C ALA A 298 4.04 -26.20 -7.08
N GLY A 299 4.10 -25.39 -8.14
CA GLY A 299 3.10 -25.42 -9.21
C GLY A 299 3.34 -26.49 -10.28
N ALA A 300 4.54 -27.04 -10.35
CA ALA A 300 4.89 -28.12 -11.26
C ALA A 300 4.42 -29.52 -10.77
N ASP A 301 4.10 -29.68 -9.48
CA ASP A 301 3.68 -30.95 -8.88
C ASP A 301 2.48 -30.74 -7.92
N PRO A 302 1.29 -31.29 -8.22
CA PRO A 302 0.12 -31.20 -7.34
C PRO A 302 0.37 -31.67 -5.90
N ALA A 303 1.23 -32.67 -5.68
CA ALA A 303 1.57 -33.13 -4.34
C ALA A 303 2.52 -32.17 -3.60
N ALA A 304 3.38 -31.46 -4.33
CA ALA A 304 4.19 -30.38 -3.77
C ALA A 304 3.33 -29.16 -3.42
N LEU A 305 2.36 -28.82 -4.26
CA LEU A 305 1.38 -27.76 -3.97
C LEU A 305 0.57 -28.06 -2.70
N GLU A 306 -0.02 -29.25 -2.59
CA GLU A 306 -0.85 -29.59 -1.44
C GLU A 306 -0.06 -29.51 -0.13
N ARG A 307 1.15 -30.05 -0.10
CA ARG A 307 2.05 -29.96 1.07
C ARG A 307 2.42 -28.51 1.42
N ALA A 308 2.66 -27.67 0.42
CA ALA A 308 2.97 -26.27 0.65
C ALA A 308 1.76 -25.52 1.23
N LEU A 309 0.54 -25.86 0.77
CA LEU A 309 -0.70 -25.30 1.31
C LEU A 309 -1.01 -25.79 2.72
N GLU A 310 -0.79 -27.06 3.01
CA GLU A 310 -0.89 -27.60 4.37
C GLU A 310 0.00 -26.82 5.34
N LEU A 311 1.28 -26.64 5.00
CA LEU A 311 2.21 -25.89 5.84
C LEU A 311 1.83 -24.42 5.99
N ALA A 312 1.33 -23.79 4.92
CA ALA A 312 0.87 -22.41 4.99
C ALA A 312 -0.38 -22.27 5.89
N ARG A 313 -1.34 -23.20 5.78
CA ARG A 313 -2.53 -23.26 6.64
C ARG A 313 -2.15 -23.48 8.09
N ASP A 314 -1.26 -24.43 8.37
CA ASP A 314 -0.81 -24.74 9.73
C ASP A 314 -0.15 -23.54 10.38
N TYR A 315 0.73 -22.85 9.64
CA TYR A 315 1.38 -21.66 10.16
C TYR A 315 0.39 -20.49 10.33
N TRP A 316 -0.56 -20.29 9.42
CA TRP A 316 -1.59 -19.27 9.57
C TRP A 316 -2.53 -19.55 10.76
N ASN A 317 -2.88 -20.82 10.98
CA ASN A 317 -3.64 -21.25 12.16
C ASN A 317 -2.85 -21.00 13.45
N TYR A 318 -1.54 -21.22 13.44
CA TYR A 318 -0.65 -20.85 14.54
C TYR A 318 -0.68 -19.34 14.82
N VAL A 319 -0.56 -18.50 13.79
CA VAL A 319 -0.61 -17.03 13.92
C VAL A 319 -1.92 -16.58 14.56
N THR A 320 -3.05 -16.96 13.95
CA THR A 320 -4.39 -16.53 14.39
C THR A 320 -4.73 -17.05 15.78
N SER A 321 -4.43 -18.31 16.09
CA SER A 321 -4.67 -18.90 17.42
C SER A 321 -3.80 -18.27 18.51
N THR A 322 -2.55 -17.93 18.19
CA THR A 322 -1.64 -17.30 19.16
C THR A 322 -2.10 -15.88 19.50
N VAL A 323 -2.47 -15.09 18.47
CA VAL A 323 -3.02 -13.75 18.67
C VAL A 323 -4.31 -13.81 19.48
N ALA A 324 -5.28 -14.64 19.10
CA ALA A 324 -6.55 -14.77 19.81
C ALA A 324 -6.34 -15.20 21.28
N GLY A 325 -5.38 -16.09 21.54
CA GLY A 325 -5.03 -16.53 22.89
C GLY A 325 -4.47 -15.41 23.76
N VAL A 326 -3.52 -14.63 23.23
CA VAL A 326 -2.88 -13.52 23.97
C VAL A 326 -3.86 -12.37 24.21
N GLU A 327 -4.63 -11.98 23.20
CA GLU A 327 -5.67 -10.95 23.34
C GLU A 327 -6.77 -11.34 24.31
N GLY A 328 -7.20 -12.62 24.29
CA GLY A 328 -8.18 -13.14 25.25
C GLY A 328 -7.68 -13.05 26.69
N GLN A 329 -6.41 -13.37 26.93
CA GLN A 329 -5.80 -13.25 28.26
C GLN A 329 -5.69 -11.78 28.71
N ALA A 330 -5.30 -10.88 27.81
CA ALA A 330 -5.21 -9.45 28.10
C ALA A 330 -6.58 -8.86 28.50
N LYS A 331 -7.63 -9.17 27.73
CA LYS A 331 -9.02 -8.76 28.03
C LYS A 331 -9.48 -9.27 29.39
N ALA A 332 -9.23 -10.55 29.70
CA ALA A 332 -9.60 -11.14 30.99
C ALA A 332 -8.88 -10.49 32.19
N LEU A 333 -7.61 -10.11 32.02
CA LEU A 333 -6.83 -9.39 33.03
C LEU A 333 -7.36 -7.98 33.26
N GLU A 334 -7.71 -7.26 32.19
CA GLU A 334 -8.27 -5.91 32.26
C GLU A 334 -9.63 -5.90 32.95
N GLU A 335 -10.54 -6.81 32.58
CA GLU A 335 -11.83 -6.97 33.26
C GLU A 335 -11.65 -7.27 34.75
N SER A 336 -10.68 -8.12 35.09
CA SER A 336 -10.38 -8.47 36.48
C SER A 336 -9.87 -7.27 37.28
N ARG A 337 -9.06 -6.39 36.66
CA ARG A 337 -8.60 -5.13 37.27
C ARG A 337 -9.75 -4.15 37.48
N ARG A 338 -10.61 -3.97 36.47
CA ARG A 338 -11.80 -3.11 36.54
C ARG A 338 -12.76 -3.55 37.64
N LYS A 339 -13.04 -4.86 37.75
CA LYS A 339 -13.88 -5.43 38.82
C LYS A 339 -13.29 -5.22 40.23
N ARG A 340 -11.96 -5.12 40.37
CA ARG A 340 -11.30 -4.85 41.65
C ARG A 340 -11.31 -3.37 42.02
N GLN A 341 -11.23 -2.47 41.04
CA GLN A 341 -11.34 -1.02 41.27
C GLN A 341 -12.75 -0.63 41.72
N LEU A 342 -13.79 -1.15 41.04
CA LEU A 342 -15.20 -0.93 41.41
C LEU A 342 -15.60 -1.48 42.79
N LYS A 343 -14.80 -2.38 43.39
CA LYS A 343 -15.02 -2.89 44.76
C LYS A 343 -14.33 -2.06 45.85
N ARG A 344 -13.46 -1.11 45.47
CA ARG A 344 -12.69 -0.27 46.38
C ARG A 344 -13.26 1.16 46.50
N GLU A 345 -14.14 1.54 45.58
CA GLU A 345 -14.95 2.76 45.61
C GLU A 345 -16.27 2.50 46.35
#